data_AF-A0A4Q3EGY8-F1
#
_entry.id   AF-A0A4Q3EGY8-F1
#
_cell.length_a   1.000
_cell.length_b   1.000
_cell.length_c   1.000
_cell.angle_alpha   90.00
_cell.angle_beta   90.00
_cell.angle_gamma   90.00
#
_symmetry.space_group_name_H-M   'P 1'
#
loop_
_entity.id
_entity.type
_entity.pdbx_description
1 polymer ?
#
loop_
_entity_poly.entity_id
_entity_poly.type
_entity_poly.pdbx_seq_one_letter_code
_entity_poly.pdbx_strand_id
1 'polypeptide(L)'
;MLFACMLVAAAISSCTKNFEKYNTNPSGITDEELAVDFKSIGAFFASMQNPYSSAIPLEVGDLGMGGTWGGYFMNIYPGPESVNYFLFGGQYSLFNEGYGNIMAPVNEIKRRGARESAPDFWAVALTLKAHNMQRVTDIYGPITYSEYGKGGVSAAYDSQEKIYDTFFAELDTAVTNFKTYIAEHPGATPFKLFDKTYGGDYTKWLKFANSTRLRIALQIV
;
A
#
# COMPACT_ATOMS: atom_id res chain seq x y z
N MET A 1 1.64 -47.04 -33.57
CA MET A 1 0.56 -46.03 -33.42
C MET A 1 -0.29 -46.23 -32.16
N LEU A 2 -0.80 -47.43 -31.85
CA LEU A 2 -1.59 -47.68 -30.63
C LEU A 2 -0.86 -47.38 -29.30
N PHE A 3 0.45 -47.63 -29.21
CA PHE A 3 1.25 -47.36 -28.00
C PHE A 3 1.46 -45.85 -27.73
N ALA A 4 1.56 -45.04 -28.79
CA ALA A 4 1.68 -43.59 -28.66
C ALA A 4 0.37 -42.94 -28.19
N CYS A 5 -0.78 -43.48 -28.63
CA CYS A 5 -2.09 -42.99 -28.17
C CYS A 5 -2.36 -43.32 -26.69
N MET A 6 -1.86 -44.46 -26.18
CA MET A 6 -2.00 -44.81 -24.74
C MET A 6 -1.16 -43.90 -23.82
N LEU A 7 0.04 -43.51 -24.25
CA LEU A 7 0.90 -42.59 -23.49
C LEU A 7 0.33 -41.16 -23.45
N VAL A 8 -0.30 -40.70 -24.54
CA VAL A 8 -0.98 -39.39 -24.56
C VAL A 8 -2.24 -39.40 -23.69
N ALA A 9 -3.00 -40.50 -23.66
CA ALA A 9 -4.19 -40.62 -22.81
C ALA A 9 -3.88 -40.64 -21.30
N ALA A 10 -2.70 -41.16 -20.90
CA ALA A 10 -2.24 -41.15 -19.51
C ALA A 10 -1.76 -39.77 -19.02
N ALA A 11 -1.33 -38.89 -19.93
CA ALA A 11 -0.86 -37.54 -19.58
C ALA A 11 -2.02 -36.57 -19.26
N ILE A 12 -3.20 -36.77 -19.86
CA ILE A 12 -4.39 -35.90 -19.67
C ILE A 12 -5.23 -36.25 -18.44
N SER A 13 -5.07 -37.45 -17.87
CA SER A 13 -5.76 -37.87 -16.63
C SER A 13 -5.04 -37.45 -15.34
N SER A 14 -3.80 -36.95 -15.47
CA SER A 14 -2.93 -36.52 -14.35
C SER A 14 -3.11 -35.05 -13.96
N CYS A 15 -3.96 -34.29 -14.65
CA CYS A 15 -4.24 -32.89 -14.29
C CYS A 15 -5.09 -32.80 -13.00
N THR A 16 -4.41 -32.76 -11.85
CA THR A 16 -4.70 -31.95 -10.65
C THR A 16 -6.15 -31.79 -10.18
N LYS A 17 -7.02 -32.80 -10.33
CA LYS A 17 -8.44 -32.70 -9.92
C LYS A 17 -8.66 -32.25 -8.46
N ASN A 18 -7.71 -32.52 -7.57
CA ASN A 18 -7.77 -32.20 -6.15
C ASN A 18 -6.62 -31.29 -5.68
N PHE A 19 -5.93 -30.58 -6.57
CA PHE A 19 -4.78 -29.74 -6.18
C PHE A 19 -5.16 -28.65 -5.18
N GLU A 20 -6.25 -27.92 -5.46
CA GLU A 20 -6.86 -26.95 -4.54
C GLU A 20 -7.15 -27.62 -3.18
N LYS A 21 -7.83 -28.77 -3.18
CA LYS A 21 -8.20 -29.49 -1.96
C LYS A 21 -6.99 -29.94 -1.13
N TYR A 22 -5.91 -30.41 -1.76
CA TYR A 22 -4.72 -30.88 -1.07
C TYR A 22 -3.79 -29.76 -0.60
N ASN A 23 -3.83 -28.60 -1.26
CA ASN A 23 -3.08 -27.40 -0.86
C ASN A 23 -3.90 -26.42 -0.01
N THR A 24 -5.15 -26.74 0.31
CA THR A 24 -5.95 -25.95 1.25
C THR A 24 -5.87 -26.57 2.63
N ASN A 25 -5.45 -25.77 3.63
CA ASN A 25 -5.41 -26.21 5.02
C ASN A 25 -6.85 -26.40 5.55
N PRO A 26 -7.28 -27.62 5.91
CA PRO A 26 -8.65 -27.88 6.39
C PRO A 26 -8.95 -27.28 7.77
N SER A 27 -7.94 -26.74 8.47
CA SER A 27 -8.09 -25.99 9.72
C SER A 27 -7.76 -24.50 9.54
N GLY A 28 -7.48 -24.06 8.31
CA GLY A 28 -7.30 -22.66 7.99
C GLY A 28 -8.65 -21.93 7.91
N ILE A 29 -8.62 -20.61 8.14
CA ILE A 29 -9.79 -19.75 7.93
C ILE A 29 -10.11 -19.73 6.43
N THR A 30 -11.37 -19.99 6.05
CA THR A 30 -11.77 -19.97 4.64
C THR A 30 -11.91 -18.55 4.11
N ASP A 31 -11.92 -18.40 2.78
CA ASP A 31 -12.15 -17.09 2.15
C ASP A 31 -13.57 -16.55 2.47
N GLU A 32 -14.58 -17.41 2.62
CA GLU A 32 -15.91 -16.98 3.09
C GLU A 32 -15.88 -16.47 4.53
N GLU A 33 -15.16 -17.15 5.42
CA GLU A 33 -15.02 -16.71 6.82
C GLU A 33 -14.25 -15.39 6.93
N LEU A 34 -13.29 -15.15 6.02
CA LEU A 34 -12.61 -13.86 5.90
C LEU A 34 -13.51 -12.76 5.31
N ALA A 35 -14.50 -13.08 4.49
CA ALA A 35 -15.39 -12.07 3.91
C ALA A 35 -16.27 -11.38 4.96
N VAL A 36 -16.58 -12.07 6.07
CA VAL A 36 -17.36 -11.52 7.18
C VAL A 36 -16.65 -10.32 7.81
N ASP A 37 -17.41 -9.26 8.10
CA ASP A 37 -16.94 -7.99 8.68
C ASP A 37 -15.78 -7.35 7.90
N PHE A 38 -15.73 -7.54 6.58
CA PHE A 38 -14.68 -7.00 5.70
C PHE A 38 -13.26 -7.46 6.06
N LYS A 39 -13.06 -8.51 6.86
CA LYS A 39 -11.70 -8.93 7.30
C LYS A 39 -10.78 -9.27 6.13
N SER A 40 -11.35 -9.77 5.03
CA SER A 40 -10.66 -10.07 3.79
C SER A 40 -9.96 -8.85 3.19
N ILE A 41 -10.43 -7.63 3.46
CA ILE A 41 -9.85 -6.37 2.96
C ILE A 41 -9.25 -5.57 4.11
N GLY A 42 -9.92 -5.51 5.26
CA GLY A 42 -9.57 -4.70 6.42
C GLY A 42 -8.25 -5.09 7.08
N ALA A 43 -7.84 -6.36 7.02
CA ALA A 43 -6.60 -6.85 7.63
C ALA A 43 -5.33 -6.13 7.11
N PHE A 44 -5.38 -5.59 5.89
CA PHE A 44 -4.25 -4.93 5.22
C PHE A 44 -3.96 -3.51 5.72
N PHE A 45 -4.90 -2.87 6.41
CA PHE A 45 -4.76 -1.46 6.82
C PHE A 45 -3.87 -1.24 8.04
N ALA A 46 -3.56 -2.31 8.80
CA ALA A 46 -2.79 -2.19 10.02
C ALA A 46 -1.34 -1.73 9.77
N SER A 47 -0.69 -2.23 8.71
CA SER A 47 0.65 -1.81 8.29
C SER A 47 0.59 -0.44 7.60
N MET A 48 -0.46 -0.18 6.81
CA MET A 48 -0.59 1.06 6.05
C MET A 48 -0.73 2.32 6.91
N GLN A 49 -1.30 2.19 8.11
CA GLN A 49 -1.47 3.30 9.05
C GLN A 49 -0.22 3.59 9.89
N ASN A 50 0.76 2.68 9.90
CA ASN A 50 2.03 2.88 10.58
C ASN A 50 3.19 2.22 9.81
N PRO A 51 3.46 2.65 8.56
CA PRO A 51 4.33 1.92 7.64
C PRO A 51 5.82 2.05 7.95
N TYR A 52 6.20 2.99 8.82
CA TYR A 52 7.60 3.31 9.16
C TYR A 52 7.88 3.13 10.66
N SER A 53 7.22 2.17 11.29
CA SER A 53 7.30 1.96 12.75
C SER A 53 8.53 1.18 13.21
N SER A 54 9.32 0.62 12.29
CA SER A 54 10.56 -0.07 12.61
C SER A 54 11.66 0.95 12.97
N ALA A 55 12.66 0.51 13.74
CA ALA A 55 13.74 1.41 14.18
C ALA A 55 14.53 2.00 13.01
N ILE A 56 14.69 1.22 11.93
CA ILE A 56 15.55 1.59 10.79
C ILE A 56 14.98 2.76 9.97
N PRO A 57 13.71 2.80 9.55
CA PRO A 57 13.12 3.98 8.89
C PRO A 57 13.18 5.25 9.72
N LEU A 58 12.97 5.17 11.03
CA LEU A 58 13.10 6.30 11.94
C LEU A 58 14.56 6.78 11.99
N GLU A 59 15.49 5.86 12.21
CA GLU A 59 16.91 6.17 12.32
C GLU A 59 17.48 6.73 11.02
N VAL A 60 17.16 6.13 9.88
CA VAL A 60 17.76 6.51 8.61
C VAL A 60 17.00 7.67 7.97
N GLY A 61 15.68 7.62 7.96
CA GLY A 61 14.84 8.61 7.28
C GLY A 61 14.67 9.91 8.03
N ASP A 62 14.36 9.82 9.32
CA ASP A 62 14.15 11.01 10.14
C ASP A 62 15.45 11.43 10.81
N LEU A 63 16.09 10.55 11.59
CA LEU A 63 17.28 10.91 12.38
C LEU A 63 18.54 11.13 11.53
N GLY A 64 18.74 10.32 10.50
CA GLY A 64 19.94 10.33 9.65
C GLY A 64 19.86 11.26 8.45
N MET A 65 18.64 11.58 8.00
CA MET A 65 18.40 12.40 6.81
C MET A 65 17.54 13.61 7.14
N GLY A 66 16.21 13.49 7.07
CA GLY A 66 15.30 14.63 7.04
C GLY A 66 15.47 15.61 8.20
N GLY A 67 15.58 15.11 9.43
CA GLY A 67 15.72 15.99 10.59
C GLY A 67 17.16 16.48 10.84
N THR A 68 18.19 15.73 10.45
CA THR A 68 19.57 16.25 10.55
C THR A 68 19.85 17.28 9.45
N TRP A 69 19.48 16.98 8.21
CA TRP A 69 19.62 17.92 7.08
C TRP A 69 18.70 19.14 7.24
N GLY A 70 17.55 18.97 7.88
CA GLY A 70 16.65 20.06 8.26
C GLY A 70 17.04 20.82 9.53
N GLY A 71 18.11 20.41 10.23
CA GLY A 71 18.62 21.10 11.42
C GLY A 71 17.81 20.91 12.71
N TYR A 72 16.91 19.93 12.77
CA TYR A 72 16.13 19.59 13.97
C TYR A 72 16.99 18.93 15.06
N PHE A 73 17.99 18.14 14.68
CA PHE A 73 18.92 17.47 15.58
C PHE A 73 20.23 17.18 14.85
N MET A 74 21.21 16.65 15.56
CA MET A 74 22.51 16.26 14.99
C MET A 74 22.97 14.95 15.62
N ASN A 75 23.59 14.09 14.81
CA ASN A 75 24.24 12.88 15.32
C ASN A 75 25.59 13.24 15.97
N ILE A 76 25.87 12.69 17.14
CA ILE A 76 27.13 12.89 17.87
C ILE A 76 28.33 12.18 17.23
N TYR A 77 28.07 11.22 16.33
CA TYR A 77 29.09 10.43 15.65
C TYR A 77 29.52 11.11 14.34
N PRO A 78 30.81 11.48 14.19
CA PRO A 78 31.31 12.21 13.02
C PRO A 78 31.71 11.31 11.84
N GLY A 79 31.34 10.03 11.85
CA GLY A 79 31.79 9.06 10.83
C GLY A 79 31.04 9.14 9.49
N PRO A 80 31.35 8.22 8.55
CA PRO A 80 30.72 8.15 7.24
C PRO A 80 29.27 7.66 7.39
N GLU A 81 28.37 8.62 7.58
CA GLU A 81 26.96 8.40 7.84
C GLU A 81 26.06 9.27 6.96
N SER A 82 24.77 8.93 6.90
CA SER A 82 23.75 9.69 6.17
C SER A 82 23.76 11.19 6.54
N VAL A 83 24.08 11.50 7.80
CA VAL A 83 24.16 12.87 8.33
C VAL A 83 25.25 13.72 7.65
N ASN A 84 26.30 13.09 7.13
CA ASN A 84 27.40 13.71 6.39
C ASN A 84 27.28 13.48 4.87
N TYR A 85 26.06 13.21 4.39
CA TYR A 85 25.75 12.92 2.98
C TYR A 85 26.42 11.65 2.43
N PHE A 86 26.92 10.78 3.31
CA PHE A 86 27.46 9.49 2.91
C PHE A 86 26.34 8.45 2.87
N LEU A 87 25.79 8.21 1.68
CA LEU A 87 24.65 7.31 1.46
C LEU A 87 25.14 5.88 1.15
N PHE A 88 25.01 4.97 2.11
CA PHE A 88 25.45 3.57 2.01
C PHE A 88 24.31 2.59 2.34
N GLY A 89 23.52 2.15 1.36
CA GLY A 89 22.64 0.96 1.47
C GLY A 89 21.45 0.99 2.44
N GLY A 90 21.61 1.40 3.70
CA GLY A 90 20.54 1.44 4.70
C GLY A 90 19.43 2.45 4.36
N GLN A 91 19.75 3.43 3.52
CA GLN A 91 18.83 4.46 3.06
C GLN A 91 17.77 3.92 2.11
N TYR A 92 17.82 2.67 1.65
CA TYR A 92 16.73 2.04 0.89
C TYR A 92 15.59 1.49 1.77
N SER A 93 15.71 1.58 3.10
CA SER A 93 14.69 1.06 4.02
C SER A 93 13.31 1.70 3.83
N LEU A 94 13.22 3.02 3.69
CA LEU A 94 11.95 3.71 3.43
C LEU A 94 11.32 3.31 2.10
N PHE A 95 12.16 3.05 1.08
CA PHE A 95 11.71 2.50 -0.19
C PHE A 95 11.09 1.12 0.05
N ASN A 96 11.83 0.19 0.67
CA ASN A 96 11.36 -1.17 0.93
C ASN A 96 10.07 -1.20 1.77
N GLU A 97 10.00 -0.41 2.82
CA GLU A 97 8.83 -0.31 3.69
C GLU A 97 7.65 0.34 2.96
N GLY A 98 7.88 1.33 2.09
CA GLY A 98 6.86 1.87 1.19
C GLY A 98 6.25 0.78 0.31
N TYR A 99 7.06 -0.06 -0.32
CA TYR A 99 6.52 -1.14 -1.14
C TYR A 99 5.87 -2.27 -0.32
N GLY A 100 6.48 -2.66 0.79
CA GLY A 100 6.01 -3.77 1.64
C GLY A 100 4.77 -3.43 2.45
N ASN A 101 4.71 -2.23 3.04
CA ASN A 101 3.63 -1.84 3.94
C ASN A 101 2.56 -0.96 3.29
N ILE A 102 2.81 -0.41 2.09
CA ILE A 102 1.82 0.40 1.36
C ILE A 102 1.43 -0.24 0.03
N MET A 103 2.37 -0.37 -0.91
CA MET A 103 2.03 -0.78 -2.27
C MET A 103 1.48 -2.21 -2.33
N ALA A 104 2.09 -3.16 -1.61
CA ALA A 104 1.62 -4.54 -1.56
C ALA A 104 0.21 -4.65 -0.92
N PRO A 105 -0.06 -4.07 0.27
CA PRO A 105 -1.40 -4.02 0.86
C PRO A 105 -2.45 -3.39 -0.05
N VAL A 106 -2.15 -2.25 -0.68
CA VAL A 106 -3.08 -1.60 -1.63
C VAL A 106 -3.40 -2.49 -2.82
N ASN A 107 -2.38 -3.16 -3.37
CA ASN A 107 -2.57 -4.06 -4.50
C ASN A 107 -3.46 -5.24 -4.11
N GLU A 108 -3.31 -5.76 -2.89
CA GLU A 108 -4.14 -6.85 -2.38
C GLU A 108 -5.58 -6.41 -2.09
N ILE A 109 -5.77 -5.25 -1.47
CA ILE A 109 -7.10 -4.60 -1.30
C ILE A 109 -7.80 -4.45 -2.66
N LYS A 110 -7.06 -3.98 -3.68
CA LYS A 110 -7.57 -3.87 -5.05
C LYS A 110 -7.92 -5.23 -5.64
N ARG A 111 -7.04 -6.23 -5.53
CA ARG A 111 -7.23 -7.59 -6.07
C ARG A 111 -8.48 -8.26 -5.50
N ARG A 112 -8.82 -7.94 -4.24
CA ARG A 112 -10.02 -8.44 -3.55
C ARG A 112 -11.30 -7.68 -3.86
N GLY A 113 -11.27 -6.76 -4.83
CA GLY A 113 -12.46 -6.09 -5.37
C GLY A 113 -12.96 -4.90 -4.57
N ALA A 114 -12.15 -4.35 -3.65
CA ALA A 114 -12.59 -3.25 -2.78
C ALA A 114 -13.02 -1.99 -3.55
N ARG A 115 -12.60 -1.81 -4.81
CA ARG A 115 -13.01 -0.68 -5.66
C ARG A 115 -14.52 -0.64 -5.84
N GLU A 116 -15.14 -1.80 -6.03
CA GLU A 116 -16.57 -1.95 -6.26
C GLU A 116 -17.30 -2.39 -5.00
N SER A 117 -16.73 -3.32 -4.21
CA SER A 117 -17.41 -3.93 -3.07
C SER A 117 -17.30 -3.15 -1.75
N ALA A 118 -16.29 -2.29 -1.62
CA ALA A 118 -16.02 -1.49 -0.42
C ALA A 118 -15.35 -0.16 -0.77
N PRO A 119 -16.02 0.72 -1.56
CA PRO A 119 -15.42 1.94 -2.11
C PRO A 119 -14.94 2.91 -1.02
N ASP A 120 -15.54 2.88 0.16
CA ASP A 120 -15.14 3.60 1.37
C ASP A 120 -13.80 3.08 1.94
N PHE A 121 -13.59 1.76 2.00
CA PHE A 121 -12.28 1.19 2.36
C PHE A 121 -11.25 1.53 1.28
N TRP A 122 -11.63 1.44 0.00
CA TRP A 122 -10.76 1.83 -1.10
C TRP A 122 -10.32 3.30 -1.01
N ALA A 123 -11.20 4.20 -0.56
CA ALA A 123 -10.88 5.59 -0.33
C ALA A 123 -9.80 5.78 0.76
N VAL A 124 -9.87 5.02 1.86
CA VAL A 124 -8.82 5.00 2.89
C VAL A 124 -7.50 4.50 2.31
N ALA A 125 -7.55 3.42 1.51
CA ALA A 125 -6.36 2.83 0.92
C ALA A 125 -5.64 3.80 -0.02
N LEU A 126 -6.39 4.48 -0.90
CA LEU A 126 -5.86 5.51 -1.80
C LEU A 126 -5.28 6.71 -1.03
N THR A 127 -5.95 7.14 0.03
CA THR A 127 -5.47 8.25 0.86
C THR A 127 -4.13 7.92 1.53
N LEU A 128 -4.03 6.73 2.14
CA LEU A 128 -2.79 6.25 2.75
C LEU A 128 -1.70 5.99 1.71
N LYS A 129 -2.07 5.48 0.52
CA LYS A 129 -1.15 5.26 -0.58
C LYS A 129 -0.49 6.56 -1.02
N ALA A 130 -1.28 7.55 -1.41
CA ALA A 130 -0.77 8.86 -1.84
C ALA A 130 0.05 9.52 -0.72
N HIS A 131 -0.47 9.54 0.51
CA HIS A 131 0.21 10.18 1.64
C HIS A 131 1.60 9.60 1.91
N ASN A 132 1.71 8.27 1.98
CA ASN A 132 2.97 7.61 2.36
C ASN A 132 3.93 7.49 1.16
N MET A 133 3.42 7.21 -0.04
CA MET A 133 4.29 7.13 -1.22
C MET A 133 4.78 8.49 -1.70
N GLN A 134 4.11 9.59 -1.31
CA GLN A 134 4.67 10.94 -1.46
C GLN A 134 6.05 11.02 -0.77
N ARG A 135 6.16 10.56 0.49
CA ARG A 135 7.44 10.56 1.23
C ARG A 135 8.52 9.77 0.49
N VAL A 136 8.16 8.66 -0.14
CA VAL A 136 9.10 7.83 -0.91
C VAL A 136 9.59 8.59 -2.15
N THR A 137 8.68 9.10 -3.00
CA THR A 137 9.10 9.81 -4.21
C THR A 137 9.82 11.12 -3.90
N ASP A 138 9.50 11.80 -2.80
CA ASP A 138 10.20 13.03 -2.39
C ASP A 138 11.65 12.78 -1.96
N ILE A 139 11.98 11.55 -1.55
CA ILE A 139 13.35 11.16 -1.19
C ILE A 139 14.12 10.65 -2.41
N TYR A 140 13.51 9.81 -3.24
CA TYR A 140 14.22 9.09 -4.31
C TYR A 140 13.96 9.62 -5.72
N GLY A 141 12.99 10.52 -5.89
CA GLY A 141 12.52 10.97 -7.19
C GLY A 141 11.66 9.89 -7.88
N PRO A 142 11.98 9.48 -9.12
CA PRO A 142 11.23 8.45 -9.83
C PRO A 142 11.14 7.13 -9.05
N ILE A 143 9.96 6.52 -9.05
CA ILE A 143 9.69 5.20 -8.44
C ILE A 143 8.69 4.40 -9.28
N THR A 144 8.64 3.08 -9.11
CA THR A 144 7.59 2.25 -9.71
C THR A 144 6.25 2.49 -8.99
N TYR A 145 5.32 3.18 -9.64
CA TYR A 145 4.02 3.50 -9.05
C TYR A 145 2.85 2.90 -9.83
N SER A 146 2.71 3.23 -11.11
CA SER A 146 1.61 2.76 -11.96
C SER A 146 1.79 1.32 -12.43
N GLU A 147 3.04 0.86 -12.53
CA GLU A 147 3.37 -0.51 -12.99
C GLU A 147 3.42 -1.54 -11.85
N TYR A 148 3.30 -1.10 -10.60
CA TYR A 148 3.34 -2.01 -9.47
C TYR A 148 2.17 -3.03 -9.53
N GLY A 149 2.48 -4.30 -9.33
CA GLY A 149 1.48 -5.38 -9.28
C GLY A 149 0.96 -5.86 -10.64
N LYS A 150 1.47 -5.34 -11.78
CA LYS A 150 1.07 -5.80 -13.12
C LYS A 150 1.77 -7.08 -13.61
N GLY A 151 2.74 -7.59 -12.85
CA GLY A 151 3.55 -8.75 -13.23
C GLY A 151 4.69 -8.41 -14.21
N GLY A 152 5.47 -9.43 -14.59
CA GLY A 152 6.65 -9.29 -15.47
C GLY A 152 7.98 -9.32 -14.73
N VAL A 153 9.08 -9.40 -15.50
CA VAL A 153 10.47 -9.49 -14.98
C VAL A 153 11.05 -8.14 -14.56
N SER A 154 10.40 -7.03 -14.91
CA SER A 154 10.81 -5.68 -14.55
C SER A 154 9.59 -4.76 -14.48
N ALA A 155 9.59 -3.80 -13.56
CA ALA A 155 8.55 -2.78 -13.47
C ALA A 155 9.16 -1.42 -13.81
N ALA A 156 8.53 -0.67 -14.72
CA ALA A 156 9.02 0.63 -15.12
C ALA A 156 8.85 1.65 -13.97
N TYR A 157 9.71 2.67 -13.99
CA TYR A 157 9.64 3.79 -13.07
C TYR A 157 8.78 4.88 -13.71
N ASP A 158 7.95 5.52 -12.89
CA ASP A 158 7.23 6.73 -13.27
C ASP A 158 8.07 7.95 -12.88
N SER A 159 7.98 9.02 -13.69
CA SER A 159 8.54 10.31 -13.29
C SER A 159 7.82 10.84 -12.05
N GLN A 160 8.52 11.60 -11.22
CA GLN A 160 7.93 12.22 -10.03
C GLN A 160 6.72 13.10 -10.38
N GLU A 161 6.78 13.85 -11.50
CA GLU A 161 5.66 14.62 -12.03
C GLU A 161 4.41 13.74 -12.26
N LYS A 162 4.55 12.63 -13.01
CA LYS A 162 3.44 11.71 -13.30
C LYS A 162 2.91 11.05 -12.03
N ILE A 163 3.78 10.80 -11.05
CA ILE A 163 3.39 10.26 -9.73
C ILE A 163 2.50 11.28 -9.00
N TYR A 164 2.88 12.55 -8.99
CA TYR A 164 2.09 13.63 -8.38
C TYR A 164 0.72 13.79 -9.07
N ASP A 165 0.66 13.75 -10.40
CA ASP A 165 -0.63 13.74 -11.13
C ASP A 165 -1.50 12.56 -10.70
N THR A 166 -0.89 11.39 -10.54
CA THR A 166 -1.58 10.19 -10.07
C THR A 166 -2.08 10.35 -8.64
N PHE A 167 -1.32 10.98 -7.75
CA PHE A 167 -1.77 11.27 -6.38
C PHE A 167 -3.05 12.13 -6.38
N PHE A 168 -3.13 13.17 -7.20
CA PHE A 168 -4.34 13.99 -7.29
C PHE A 168 -5.54 13.18 -7.76
N ALA A 169 -5.38 12.36 -8.81
CA ALA A 169 -6.46 11.52 -9.32
C ALA A 169 -6.95 10.48 -8.29
N GLU A 170 -6.02 9.86 -7.56
CA GLU A 170 -6.34 8.91 -6.50
C GLU A 170 -7.03 9.59 -5.31
N LEU A 171 -6.57 10.77 -4.89
CA LEU A 171 -7.18 11.52 -3.80
C LEU A 171 -8.56 12.10 -4.19
N ASP A 172 -8.77 12.46 -5.45
CA ASP A 172 -10.08 12.88 -5.96
C ASP A 172 -11.09 11.73 -5.92
N THR A 173 -10.64 10.52 -6.29
CA THR A 173 -11.43 9.29 -6.16
C THR A 173 -11.77 9.03 -4.69
N ALA A 174 -10.78 9.12 -3.79
CA ALA A 174 -10.99 8.93 -2.36
C ALA A 174 -12.00 9.94 -1.78
N VAL A 175 -11.83 11.22 -2.09
CA VAL A 175 -12.74 12.29 -1.65
C VAL A 175 -14.17 12.04 -2.13
N THR A 176 -14.33 11.60 -3.37
CA THR A 176 -15.65 11.27 -3.94
C THR A 176 -16.29 10.12 -3.18
N ASN A 177 -15.57 9.00 -3.02
CA ASN A 177 -16.06 7.83 -2.31
C ASN A 177 -16.43 8.12 -0.85
N PHE A 178 -15.61 8.89 -0.13
CA PHE A 178 -15.94 9.30 1.24
C PHE A 178 -17.22 10.14 1.29
N LYS A 179 -17.36 11.14 0.40
CA LYS A 179 -18.55 12.00 0.37
C LYS A 179 -19.82 11.20 0.08
N THR A 180 -19.77 10.31 -0.91
CA THR A 180 -20.88 9.42 -1.25
C THR A 180 -21.26 8.55 -0.05
N TYR A 181 -20.29 7.85 0.54
CA TYR A 181 -20.57 6.96 1.67
C TYR A 181 -21.15 7.70 2.88
N ILE A 182 -20.58 8.87 3.24
CA ILE A 182 -21.08 9.68 4.37
C ILE A 182 -22.54 10.13 4.14
N ALA A 183 -22.89 10.46 2.90
CA ALA A 183 -24.25 10.89 2.55
C ALA A 183 -25.25 9.72 2.56
N GLU A 184 -24.85 8.55 2.06
CA GLU A 184 -25.71 7.36 1.98
C GLU A 184 -25.85 6.63 3.33
N HIS A 185 -24.82 6.69 4.17
CA HIS A 185 -24.72 5.95 5.43
C HIS A 185 -24.30 6.85 6.60
N PRO A 186 -25.13 7.85 6.98
CA PRO A 186 -24.76 8.81 8.01
C PRO A 186 -24.46 8.12 9.35
N GLY A 187 -23.26 8.37 9.87
CA GLY A 187 -22.79 7.83 11.16
C GLY A 187 -22.34 6.37 11.15
N ALA A 188 -22.42 5.66 10.01
CA ALA A 188 -21.91 4.30 9.89
C ALA A 188 -20.37 4.29 9.88
N THR A 189 -19.77 3.34 10.61
CA THR A 189 -18.31 3.22 10.77
C THR A 189 -17.83 1.79 10.53
N PRO A 190 -18.05 1.19 9.34
CA PRO A 190 -17.64 -0.20 9.08
C PRO A 190 -16.12 -0.40 9.17
N PHE A 191 -15.33 0.64 8.89
CA PHE A 191 -13.87 0.60 8.99
C PHE A 191 -13.34 0.64 10.43
N LYS A 192 -14.21 0.86 11.44
CA LYS A 192 -13.80 1.04 12.85
C LYS A 192 -12.92 -0.09 13.39
N LEU A 193 -13.17 -1.33 13.00
CA LEU A 193 -12.37 -2.48 13.45
C LEU A 193 -10.91 -2.41 12.96
N PHE A 194 -10.68 -1.74 11.84
CA PHE A 194 -9.39 -1.67 11.16
C PHE A 194 -8.71 -0.30 11.32
N ASP A 195 -9.42 0.69 11.87
CA ASP A 195 -8.95 2.06 12.03
C ASP A 195 -8.26 2.27 13.38
N LYS A 196 -6.96 2.52 13.34
CA LYS A 196 -6.14 2.88 14.52
C LYS A 196 -6.04 4.39 14.72
N THR A 197 -6.60 5.19 13.81
CA THR A 197 -6.37 6.64 13.70
C THR A 197 -7.61 7.44 14.06
N TYR A 198 -8.73 7.20 13.40
CA TYR A 198 -9.94 8.01 13.52
C TYR A 198 -11.16 7.24 14.05
N GLY A 199 -10.98 5.99 14.47
CA GLY A 199 -12.05 5.16 15.03
C GLY A 199 -13.19 4.85 14.04
N GLY A 200 -12.89 4.84 12.74
CA GLY A 200 -13.83 4.59 11.64
C GLY A 200 -14.57 5.82 11.15
N ASP A 201 -14.23 7.03 11.63
CA ASP A 201 -14.91 8.27 11.24
C ASP A 201 -14.46 8.75 9.85
N TYR A 202 -15.29 8.49 8.85
CA TYR A 202 -15.02 8.89 7.46
C TYR A 202 -15.01 10.40 7.23
N THR A 203 -15.64 11.20 8.10
CA THR A 203 -15.55 12.66 8.00
C THR A 203 -14.13 13.13 8.30
N LYS A 204 -13.45 12.48 9.24
CA LYS A 204 -12.04 12.75 9.54
C LYS A 204 -11.11 12.23 8.44
N TRP A 205 -11.38 11.05 7.88
CA TRP A 205 -10.64 10.55 6.73
C TRP A 205 -10.78 11.46 5.50
N LEU A 206 -11.97 11.99 5.22
CA LEU A 206 -12.20 12.98 4.17
C LEU A 206 -11.39 14.26 4.39
N LYS A 207 -11.29 14.74 5.65
CA LYS A 207 -10.43 15.88 5.99
C LYS A 207 -8.95 15.55 5.76
N PHE A 208 -8.51 14.34 6.12
CA PHE A 208 -7.14 13.90 5.90
C PHE A 208 -6.78 13.78 4.41
N ALA A 209 -7.69 13.25 3.58
CA ALA A 209 -7.53 13.21 2.13
C ALA A 209 -7.36 14.62 1.54
N ASN A 210 -8.22 15.56 1.92
CA ASN A 210 -8.08 16.95 1.47
C ASN A 210 -6.84 17.67 2.03
N SER A 211 -6.42 17.34 3.25
CA SER A 211 -5.17 17.88 3.82
C SER A 211 -3.95 17.37 3.06
N THR A 212 -3.97 16.10 2.64
CA THR A 212 -2.93 15.51 1.78
C THR A 212 -2.94 16.17 0.39
N ARG A 213 -4.12 16.40 -0.21
CA ARG A 213 -4.24 17.16 -1.48
C ARG A 213 -3.62 18.55 -1.36
N LEU A 214 -3.93 19.28 -0.29
CA LEU A 214 -3.36 20.60 -0.03
C LEU A 214 -1.84 20.56 0.09
N ARG A 215 -1.29 19.61 0.87
CA ARG A 215 0.16 19.44 1.05
C ARG A 215 0.86 19.20 -0.28
N ILE A 216 0.35 18.28 -1.09
CA ILE A 216 0.92 17.94 -2.41
C ILE A 216 0.81 19.13 -3.37
N ALA A 217 -0.31 19.87 -3.35
CA ALA A 217 -0.49 21.07 -4.16
C ALA A 217 0.54 22.16 -3.82
N LEU A 218 0.88 22.37 -2.55
CA LEU A 218 1.90 23.32 -2.12
C LEU A 218 3.33 22.95 -2.55
N GLN A 219 3.58 21.70 -2.93
CA GLN A 219 4.89 21.23 -3.34
C GLN A 219 5.20 21.51 -4.82
N ILE A 220 4.16 21.63 -5.65
CA ILE A 220 4.28 21.73 -7.12
C ILE A 220 4.09 23.17 -7.64
N VAL A 221 4.03 24.16 -6.75
CA VAL A 221 3.85 25.59 -7.09
C VAL A 221 5.17 26.26 -7.46
#